data_AF-A0A9F2W941-F1
#
_entry.id   AF-A0A9F2W941-F1
#
_cell.length_a   1.000
_cell.length_b   1.000
_cell.length_c   1.000
_cell.angle_alpha   90.00
_cell.angle_beta   90.00
_cell.angle_gamma   90.00
#
_symmetry.space_group_name_H-M   'P 1'
#
loop_
_entity.id
_entity.type
_entity.pdbx_description
1 polymer ?
#
loop_
_entity_poly.entity_id
_entity_poly.type
_entity_poly.pdbx_seq_one_letter_code
_entity_poly.pdbx_strand_id
1 'polypeptide(L)'
;MASPMASQAGTAIRGLTLLRATLLRRRSPGIQLTHKRWLNLQEYQSKKLMADHGVTVQKFFVADTANDAVEAAKRLKATEIVLKAQILAGGRGKGIFSSGLKGGVHLTKDPKEVGQLAEQMIGYNLTTKQTPKGGVKVKKVMVAEALNISRETYFAILMDRACNGPVLVGSPQGGVDIEEVAAKTPELIFKEEIDIFEGVKDTQAIQLAENLGFKGPLQQQAADQIKKLYNLFLQIDATQVEVNPFGETPEGQGMKFKKERRGDCILI
;
A
#
# COMPACT_ATOMS: atom_id res chain seq x y z
N MET A 1 -81.34 -22.38 -40.96
CA MET A 1 -81.86 -23.75 -41.05
C MET A 1 -80.68 -24.72 -40.99
N ALA A 2 -80.83 -25.78 -40.19
CA ALA A 2 -80.01 -27.01 -40.11
C ALA A 2 -78.59 -26.96 -39.49
N SER A 3 -78.50 -27.38 -38.23
CA SER A 3 -77.49 -28.35 -37.72
C SER A 3 -77.90 -29.76 -38.24
N PRO A 4 -77.05 -30.83 -38.27
CA PRO A 4 -76.28 -31.32 -37.11
C PRO A 4 -74.92 -32.02 -37.34
N MET A 5 -74.16 -32.01 -36.24
CA MET A 5 -73.41 -33.08 -35.58
C MET A 5 -72.89 -34.32 -36.33
N ALA A 6 -71.57 -34.49 -36.16
CA ALA A 6 -70.86 -35.65 -35.59
C ALA A 6 -70.64 -36.92 -36.42
N SER A 7 -69.34 -37.18 -36.67
CA SER A 7 -68.75 -38.51 -36.59
C SER A 7 -67.49 -38.42 -35.69
N GLN A 8 -67.52 -39.15 -34.58
CA GLN A 8 -66.46 -39.23 -33.56
C GLN A 8 -65.38 -40.27 -33.89
N ALA A 9 -64.34 -40.26 -33.04
CA ALA A 9 -63.26 -41.23 -32.82
C ALA A 9 -62.05 -41.10 -33.77
N GLY A 10 -60.81 -40.93 -33.32
CA GLY A 10 -60.22 -41.17 -32.02
C GLY A 10 -58.88 -40.46 -31.80
N THR A 11 -58.65 -40.22 -30.52
CA THR A 11 -57.51 -39.73 -29.74
C THR A 11 -56.11 -40.14 -30.26
N ALA A 12 -55.16 -39.19 -30.33
CA ALA A 12 -53.98 -39.15 -29.45
C ALA A 12 -52.87 -38.18 -29.92
N ILE A 13 -52.78 -37.07 -29.19
CA ILE A 13 -51.55 -36.54 -28.57
C ILE A 13 -50.43 -36.01 -29.50
N ARG A 14 -50.46 -34.67 -29.58
CA ARG A 14 -49.33 -33.74 -29.61
C ARG A 14 -48.02 -34.30 -29.04
N GLY A 15 -46.95 -34.20 -29.82
CA GLY A 15 -45.61 -34.21 -29.26
C GLY A 15 -44.55 -34.49 -30.29
N LEU A 16 -44.11 -33.46 -31.03
CA LEU A 16 -42.76 -33.46 -31.63
C LEU A 16 -42.38 -32.04 -32.06
N THR A 17 -42.38 -31.10 -31.12
CA THR A 17 -41.67 -29.82 -31.27
C THR A 17 -40.54 -29.84 -30.25
N LEU A 18 -39.28 -29.94 -30.73
CA LEU A 18 -38.00 -29.69 -30.04
C LEU A 18 -36.98 -30.79 -30.35
N LEU A 19 -36.44 -30.81 -31.58
CA LEU A 19 -35.17 -31.48 -31.81
C LEU A 19 -34.50 -30.90 -33.06
N ARG A 20 -33.76 -29.79 -32.86
CA ARG A 20 -32.53 -29.43 -33.58
C ARG A 20 -32.11 -27.99 -33.31
N ALA A 21 -31.32 -27.80 -32.26
CA ALA A 21 -30.26 -26.78 -32.19
C ALA A 21 -29.46 -26.93 -30.89
N THR A 22 -28.94 -28.12 -30.62
CA THR A 22 -27.90 -28.34 -29.59
C THR A 22 -26.64 -28.84 -30.28
N LEU A 23 -26.13 -28.02 -31.20
CA LEU A 23 -24.75 -28.14 -31.66
C LEU A 23 -23.86 -27.66 -30.51
N LEU A 24 -23.11 -28.61 -29.96
CA LEU A 24 -22.17 -28.49 -28.87
C LEU A 24 -21.27 -27.24 -29.00
N ARG A 25 -21.61 -26.17 -28.29
CA ARG A 25 -20.60 -25.20 -27.87
C ARG A 25 -19.81 -25.84 -26.74
N ARG A 26 -18.81 -26.67 -27.08
CA ARG A 26 -17.76 -27.08 -26.16
C ARG A 26 -17.14 -25.78 -25.62
N ARG A 27 -17.52 -25.39 -24.40
CA ARG A 27 -16.77 -24.40 -23.63
C ARG A 27 -15.45 -25.09 -23.31
N SER A 28 -14.42 -24.83 -24.12
CA SER A 28 -13.05 -25.03 -23.67
C SER A 28 -12.94 -24.30 -22.33
N PRO A 29 -12.50 -24.94 -21.23
CA PRO A 29 -12.15 -24.19 -20.04
C PRO A 29 -11.01 -23.27 -20.45
N GLY A 30 -11.35 -22.02 -20.75
CA GLY A 30 -10.35 -20.99 -21.01
C GLY A 30 -9.49 -20.95 -19.76
N ILE A 31 -8.22 -21.33 -19.91
CA ILE A 31 -7.24 -21.12 -18.86
C ILE A 31 -7.18 -19.61 -18.67
N GLN A 32 -7.88 -19.12 -17.66
CA GLN A 32 -7.83 -17.72 -17.30
C GLN A 32 -6.47 -17.49 -16.63
N LEU A 33 -5.47 -17.18 -17.46
CA LEU A 33 -4.16 -16.77 -17.01
C LEU A 33 -4.34 -15.47 -16.22
N THR A 34 -4.50 -15.60 -14.91
CA THR A 34 -4.41 -14.46 -14.01
C THR A 34 -2.95 -14.04 -13.99
N HIS A 35 -2.65 -12.87 -14.55
CA HIS A 35 -1.32 -12.28 -14.42
C HIS A 35 -1.03 -12.07 -12.93
N LYS A 36 -0.19 -12.92 -12.34
CA LYS A 36 0.37 -12.65 -11.01
C LYS A 36 1.52 -11.66 -11.18
N ARG A 37 1.32 -10.44 -10.72
CA ARG A 37 2.39 -9.45 -10.59
C ARG A 37 3.16 -9.78 -9.32
N TRP A 38 4.44 -10.14 -9.45
CA TRP A 38 5.34 -10.52 -8.36
C TRP A 38 6.34 -9.41 -8.03
N LEU A 39 5.94 -8.14 -8.18
CA LEU A 39 6.80 -7.03 -7.86
C LEU A 39 6.53 -6.58 -6.43
N ASN A 40 7.57 -6.63 -5.59
CA ASN A 40 7.56 -5.98 -4.29
C ASN A 40 8.78 -5.07 -4.25
N LEU A 41 8.56 -3.80 -3.95
CA LEU A 41 9.63 -2.83 -3.78
C LEU A 41 10.08 -2.78 -2.32
N GLN A 42 11.38 -2.63 -2.11
CA GLN A 42 11.93 -2.28 -0.81
C GLN A 42 11.51 -0.85 -0.45
N GLU A 43 11.42 -0.54 0.85
CA GLU A 43 11.00 0.78 1.32
C GLU A 43 11.78 1.93 0.65
N TYR A 44 13.10 1.79 0.50
CA TYR A 44 13.91 2.82 -0.14
C TYR A 44 13.58 3.01 -1.63
N GLN A 45 13.20 1.93 -2.34
CA GLN A 45 12.84 1.98 -3.76
C GLN A 45 11.50 2.68 -3.92
N SER A 46 10.51 2.30 -3.10
CA SER A 46 9.20 2.95 -3.09
C SER A 46 9.32 4.43 -2.75
N LYS A 47 10.12 4.80 -1.74
CA LYS A 47 10.35 6.22 -1.38
C LYS A 47 11.05 7.01 -2.47
N LYS A 48 12.06 6.42 -3.12
CA LYS A 48 12.71 7.06 -4.26
C LYS A 48 11.70 7.32 -5.38
N LEU A 49 10.90 6.30 -5.71
CA LEU A 49 9.89 6.41 -6.74
C LEU A 49 8.85 7.49 -6.41
N MET A 50 8.38 7.55 -5.17
CA MET A 50 7.50 8.61 -4.68
C MET A 50 8.15 10.00 -4.81
N ALA A 51 9.39 10.15 -4.36
CA ALA A 51 10.12 11.43 -4.42
C ALA A 51 10.31 11.92 -5.87
N ASP A 52 10.67 11.01 -6.77
CA ASP A 52 10.85 11.30 -8.19
C ASP A 52 9.52 11.79 -8.85
N HIS A 53 8.37 11.48 -8.24
CA HIS A 53 7.04 11.94 -8.64
C HIS A 53 6.48 13.09 -7.78
N GLY A 54 7.34 13.79 -7.03
CA GLY A 54 6.99 15.00 -6.27
C GLY A 54 6.24 14.75 -4.97
N VAL A 55 6.15 13.50 -4.52
CA VAL A 55 5.55 13.10 -3.24
C VAL A 55 6.59 13.31 -2.11
N THR A 56 6.18 13.95 -1.02
CA THR A 56 7.11 14.42 0.03
C THR A 56 7.50 13.31 1.01
N VAL A 57 8.63 12.68 0.78
CA VAL A 57 9.16 11.62 1.67
C VAL A 57 10.23 12.15 2.63
N GLN A 58 10.46 11.43 3.73
CA GLN A 58 11.63 11.68 4.60
C GLN A 58 12.94 11.69 3.79
N LYS A 59 13.89 12.57 4.13
CA LYS A 59 15.24 12.50 3.55
C LYS A 59 15.94 11.22 3.98
N PHE A 60 16.55 10.50 3.04
CA PHE A 60 17.25 9.26 3.32
C PHE A 60 18.40 9.00 2.34
N PHE A 61 19.30 8.10 2.75
CA PHE A 61 20.29 7.44 1.91
C PHE A 61 20.24 5.94 2.18
N VAL A 62 20.84 5.17 1.27
CA VAL A 62 20.96 3.71 1.38
C VAL A 62 22.43 3.37 1.46
N ALA A 63 22.76 2.42 2.32
CA ALA A 63 24.10 1.97 2.55
C ALA A 63 24.19 0.44 2.41
N ASP A 64 25.25 -0.01 1.75
CA ASP A 64 25.56 -1.42 1.53
C ASP A 64 26.70 -1.90 2.46
N THR A 65 27.37 -0.96 3.14
CA THR A 65 28.41 -1.21 4.14
C THR A 65 28.20 -0.34 5.39
N ALA A 66 28.81 -0.71 6.51
CA ALA A 66 28.77 0.09 7.73
C ALA A 66 29.40 1.47 7.55
N ASN A 67 30.49 1.56 6.76
CA ASN A 67 31.15 2.82 6.44
C ASN A 67 30.24 3.74 5.61
N ASP A 68 29.55 3.19 4.60
CA ASP A 68 28.58 3.97 3.82
C ASP A 68 27.43 4.49 4.71
N ALA A 69 27.03 3.73 5.72
CA ALA A 69 25.98 4.14 6.65
C ALA A 69 26.43 5.32 7.53
N VAL A 70 27.69 5.34 7.97
CA VAL A 70 28.28 6.48 8.69
C VAL A 70 28.36 7.72 7.80
N GLU A 71 28.82 7.58 6.56
CA GLU A 71 28.89 8.70 5.62
C GLU A 71 27.50 9.23 5.25
N ALA A 72 26.52 8.34 5.07
CA ALA A 72 25.11 8.70 4.89
C ALA A 72 24.57 9.50 6.10
N ALA A 73 24.85 9.05 7.32
CA ALA A 73 24.46 9.74 8.55
C ALA A 73 25.04 11.16 8.63
N LYS A 74 26.34 11.32 8.31
CA LYS A 74 27.01 12.63 8.26
C LYS A 74 26.40 13.55 7.19
N ARG A 75 26.06 13.00 6.01
CA ARG A 75 25.46 13.77 4.90
C ARG A 75 24.05 14.27 5.22
N LEU A 76 23.25 13.50 5.98
CA LEU A 76 21.89 13.90 6.36
C LEU A 76 21.87 15.17 7.22
N LYS A 77 22.89 15.37 8.08
CA LYS A 77 22.94 16.49 9.05
C LYS A 77 21.66 16.62 9.88
N ALA A 78 21.01 15.48 10.19
CA ALA A 78 19.78 15.43 10.96
C ALA A 78 20.08 15.38 12.46
N THR A 79 19.22 15.98 13.29
CA THR A 79 19.34 15.95 14.75
C THR A 79 19.14 14.55 15.33
N GLU A 80 18.26 13.77 14.71
CA GLU A 80 18.00 12.39 15.05
C GLU A 80 17.88 11.59 13.75
N ILE A 81 18.43 10.39 13.76
CA ILE A 81 18.60 9.51 12.61
C ILE A 81 17.87 8.22 12.90
N VAL A 82 17.15 7.71 11.91
CA VAL A 82 16.58 6.37 11.92
C VAL A 82 17.35 5.46 10.96
N LEU A 83 17.84 4.35 11.50
CA LEU A 83 18.47 3.26 10.74
C LEU A 83 17.46 2.12 10.56
N LYS A 84 17.26 1.68 9.32
CA LYS A 84 16.25 0.66 8.99
C LYS A 84 16.79 -0.44 8.08
N ALA A 85 16.65 -1.68 8.52
CA ALA A 85 16.91 -2.85 7.69
C ALA A 85 15.98 -2.90 6.46
N GLN A 86 16.55 -3.12 5.28
CA GLN A 86 15.78 -3.27 4.04
C GLN A 86 15.50 -4.75 3.76
N ILE A 87 14.31 -5.19 4.16
CA ILE A 87 13.70 -6.47 3.78
C ILE A 87 12.24 -6.22 3.40
N LEU A 88 11.66 -7.10 2.58
CA LEU A 88 10.26 -6.98 2.13
C LEU A 88 9.24 -7.32 3.22
N ALA A 89 9.65 -8.11 4.22
CA ALA A 89 8.75 -8.50 5.30
C ALA A 89 8.59 -7.34 6.31
N GLY A 90 7.36 -7.14 6.77
CA GLY A 90 7.01 -6.21 7.84
C GLY A 90 7.46 -6.70 9.23
N GLY A 91 7.09 -5.94 10.25
CA GLY A 91 7.41 -6.27 11.65
C GLY A 91 8.88 -6.10 12.04
N ARG A 92 9.68 -5.40 11.23
CA ARG A 92 11.13 -5.22 11.40
C ARG A 92 11.52 -4.70 12.78
N GLY A 93 10.79 -3.73 13.34
CA GLY A 93 11.09 -3.14 14.66
C GLY A 93 11.10 -4.15 15.82
N LYS A 94 10.37 -5.27 15.71
CA LYS A 94 10.36 -6.36 16.72
C LYS A 94 11.18 -7.58 16.29
N GLY A 95 11.87 -7.50 15.15
CA GLY A 95 12.67 -8.60 14.63
C GLY A 95 13.96 -8.83 15.42
N ILE A 96 14.62 -9.94 15.16
CA ILE A 96 15.89 -10.31 15.79
C ILE A 96 16.86 -10.72 14.68
N PHE A 97 18.08 -10.19 14.73
CA PHE A 97 19.14 -10.55 13.81
C PHE A 97 19.90 -11.79 14.27
N SER A 98 20.46 -12.52 13.32
CA SER A 98 21.39 -13.62 13.60
C SER A 98 22.72 -13.16 14.24
N SER A 99 23.03 -11.87 14.23
CA SER A 99 24.12 -11.26 15.01
C SER A 99 23.81 -11.14 16.51
N GLY A 100 22.56 -11.30 16.92
CA GLY A 100 22.07 -11.06 18.28
C GLY A 100 21.41 -9.68 18.48
N LEU A 101 21.53 -8.76 17.51
CA LEU A 101 20.88 -7.45 17.57
C LEU A 101 19.34 -7.60 17.57
N LYS A 102 18.67 -6.89 18.49
CA LYS A 102 17.21 -6.84 18.57
C LYS A 102 16.69 -5.57 17.89
N GLY A 103 15.68 -5.75 17.04
CA GLY A 103 15.04 -4.69 16.26
C GLY A 103 15.77 -4.40 14.95
N GLY A 104 15.01 -4.30 13.86
CA GLY A 104 15.46 -3.86 12.53
C GLY A 104 15.28 -2.38 12.27
N VAL A 105 14.86 -1.61 13.28
CA VAL A 105 14.64 -0.17 13.22
C VAL A 105 15.19 0.44 14.50
N HIS A 106 16.17 1.35 14.37
CA HIS A 106 16.86 1.98 15.50
C HIS A 106 16.89 3.50 15.32
N LEU A 107 16.78 4.23 16.42
CA LEU A 107 16.90 5.69 16.47
C LEU A 107 18.17 6.05 17.22
N THR A 108 18.94 6.99 16.67
CA THR A 108 20.13 7.52 17.33
C THR A 108 20.36 8.98 16.95
N LYS A 109 21.04 9.72 17.83
CA LYS A 109 21.55 11.07 17.54
C LYS A 109 23.03 11.08 17.19
N ASP A 110 23.73 9.94 17.34
CA ASP A 110 25.16 9.82 17.07
C ASP A 110 25.41 9.07 15.74
N PRO A 111 26.01 9.73 14.72
CA PRO A 111 26.42 9.09 13.48
C PRO A 111 27.38 7.90 13.66
N LYS A 112 28.14 7.82 14.76
CA LYS A 112 29.02 6.67 15.03
C LYS A 112 28.23 5.41 15.39
N GLU A 113 27.17 5.57 16.18
CA GLU A 113 26.27 4.48 16.56
C GLU A 113 25.58 3.87 15.32
N VAL A 114 25.30 4.69 14.30
CA VAL A 114 24.77 4.19 13.01
C VAL A 114 25.70 3.14 12.38
N GLY A 115 27.01 3.35 12.41
CA GLY A 115 27.98 2.40 11.89
C GLY A 115 28.01 1.08 12.67
N GLN A 116 28.03 1.17 14.00
CA GLN A 116 28.04 0.01 14.90
C GLN A 116 26.78 -0.85 14.72
N LEU A 117 25.62 -0.21 14.58
CA LEU A 117 24.36 -0.89 14.31
C LEU A 117 24.35 -1.50 12.91
N ALA A 118 24.80 -0.75 11.90
CA ALA A 118 24.84 -1.23 10.51
C ALA A 118 25.74 -2.46 10.35
N GLU A 119 26.87 -2.53 11.06
CA GLU A 119 27.76 -3.70 11.10
C GLU A 119 27.07 -4.95 11.65
N GLN A 120 26.16 -4.78 12.61
CA GLN A 120 25.36 -5.88 13.16
C GLN A 120 24.10 -6.21 12.33
N MET A 121 23.76 -5.38 11.34
CA MET A 121 22.61 -5.59 10.46
C MET A 121 23.02 -6.19 9.10
N ILE A 122 23.96 -5.55 8.41
CA ILE A 122 24.35 -5.89 7.04
C ILE A 122 25.06 -7.24 7.02
N GLY A 123 24.61 -8.13 6.16
CA GLY A 123 25.15 -9.48 6.03
C GLY A 123 24.49 -10.51 6.95
N TYR A 124 23.72 -10.08 7.96
CA TYR A 124 23.01 -10.95 8.89
C TYR A 124 21.55 -11.17 8.47
N ASN A 125 20.93 -12.24 8.98
CA ASN A 125 19.53 -12.54 8.73
C ASN A 125 18.65 -11.87 9.78
N LEU A 126 17.63 -11.13 9.35
CA LEU A 126 16.59 -10.57 10.20
C LEU A 126 15.37 -11.49 10.21
N THR A 127 15.01 -11.98 11.38
CA THR A 127 13.78 -12.77 11.60
C THR A 127 12.69 -11.89 12.20
N THR A 128 11.53 -11.84 11.55
CA THR A 128 10.31 -11.18 12.04
C THR A 128 9.16 -12.20 12.10
N LYS A 129 7.97 -11.76 12.57
CA LYS A 129 6.76 -12.60 12.53
C LYS A 129 6.34 -13.01 11.11
N GLN A 130 6.77 -12.25 10.10
CA GLN A 130 6.37 -12.42 8.70
C GLN A 130 7.47 -13.06 7.83
N THR A 131 8.64 -13.38 8.41
CA THR A 131 9.72 -14.07 7.69
C THR A 131 9.71 -15.57 7.95
N PRO A 132 10.35 -16.39 7.10
CA PRO A 132 10.68 -17.78 7.43
C PRO A 132 11.50 -17.88 8.73
N LYS A 133 11.54 -19.06 9.36
CA LYS A 133 12.29 -19.30 10.61
C LYS A 133 13.77 -18.91 10.52
N GLY A 134 14.39 -19.05 9.33
CA GLY A 134 15.79 -18.66 9.08
C GLY A 134 16.03 -17.17 8.85
N GLY A 135 14.97 -16.35 8.88
CA GLY A 135 15.03 -14.91 8.60
C GLY A 135 15.33 -14.59 7.14
N VAL A 136 15.55 -13.31 6.87
CA VAL A 136 15.92 -12.80 5.54
C VAL A 136 17.23 -12.04 5.64
N LYS A 137 18.20 -12.35 4.77
CA LYS A 137 19.50 -11.68 4.74
C LYS A 137 19.34 -10.20 4.42
N VAL A 138 19.80 -9.34 5.32
CA VAL A 138 19.81 -7.89 5.13
C VAL A 138 21.04 -7.52 4.32
N LYS A 139 20.85 -7.05 3.09
CA LYS A 139 21.93 -6.62 2.20
C LYS A 139 22.18 -5.11 2.24
N LYS A 140 21.16 -4.34 2.60
CA LYS A 140 21.17 -2.88 2.60
C LYS A 140 20.45 -2.37 3.84
N VAL A 141 20.88 -1.20 4.31
CA VAL A 141 20.18 -0.43 5.34
C VAL A 141 19.84 0.95 4.79
N MET A 142 18.72 1.50 5.24
CA MET A 142 18.35 2.89 4.97
C MET A 142 18.68 3.73 6.19
N VAL A 143 19.43 4.81 5.96
CA VAL A 143 19.75 5.83 6.96
C VAL A 143 18.92 7.06 6.62
N ALA A 144 18.12 7.55 7.54
CA ALA A 144 17.20 8.65 7.25
C ALA A 144 17.04 9.62 8.42
N GLU A 145 16.53 10.82 8.14
CA GLU A 145 16.11 11.73 9.20
C GLU A 145 14.95 11.11 9.99
N ALA A 146 15.02 11.19 11.32
CA ALA A 146 13.89 10.84 12.17
C ALA A 146 12.93 12.03 12.21
N LEU A 147 11.70 11.79 11.79
CA LEU A 147 10.65 12.80 11.79
C LEU A 147 9.84 12.70 13.08
N ASN A 148 9.53 13.86 13.67
CA ASN A 148 8.48 13.95 14.66
C ASN A 148 7.14 14.00 13.94
N ILE A 149 6.26 13.07 14.26
CA ILE A 149 4.91 13.03 13.72
C ILE A 149 3.96 13.52 14.80
N SER A 150 3.18 14.55 14.49
CA SER A 150 2.10 15.05 15.34
C SER A 150 0.83 14.24 15.14
N ARG A 151 0.54 13.80 13.90
CA ARG A 151 -0.60 12.94 13.59
C ARG A 151 -0.29 11.88 12.52
N GLU A 152 -0.74 10.65 12.78
CA GLU A 152 -0.63 9.50 11.89
C GLU A 152 -2.02 9.15 11.35
N THR A 153 -2.17 9.11 10.02
CA THR A 153 -3.38 8.65 9.32
C THR A 153 -3.01 7.52 8.36
N TYR A 154 -4.01 6.81 7.84
CA TYR A 154 -3.85 5.78 6.82
C TYR A 154 -4.35 6.32 5.47
N PHE A 155 -3.61 6.04 4.40
CA PHE A 155 -4.05 6.34 3.04
C PHE A 155 -3.63 5.22 2.09
N ALA A 156 -4.55 4.79 1.22
CA ALA A 156 -4.27 3.86 0.14
C ALA A 156 -5.06 4.19 -1.13
N ILE A 157 -4.56 3.72 -2.26
CA ILE A 157 -5.22 3.74 -3.56
C ILE A 157 -5.18 2.31 -4.09
N LEU A 158 -6.30 1.79 -4.57
CA LEU A 158 -6.36 0.46 -5.20
C LEU A 158 -7.40 0.42 -6.30
N MET A 159 -7.30 -0.57 -7.20
CA MET A 159 -8.36 -0.88 -8.16
C MET A 159 -9.46 -1.69 -7.48
N ASP A 160 -10.64 -1.10 -7.29
CA ASP A 160 -11.81 -1.81 -6.76
C ASP A 160 -12.59 -2.48 -7.89
N ARG A 161 -12.85 -3.78 -7.72
CA ARG A 161 -13.63 -4.58 -8.67
C ARG A 161 -15.13 -4.31 -8.59
N ALA A 162 -15.63 -3.84 -7.44
CA ALA A 162 -17.04 -3.50 -7.29
C ALA A 162 -17.38 -2.23 -8.10
N CYS A 163 -16.49 -1.23 -8.04
CA CYS A 163 -16.67 0.06 -8.70
C CYS A 163 -16.07 0.08 -10.13
N ASN A 164 -15.33 -0.96 -10.52
CA ASN A 164 -14.62 -1.06 -11.80
C ASN A 164 -13.65 0.11 -12.06
N GLY A 165 -12.99 0.60 -11.01
CA GLY A 165 -12.12 1.76 -11.10
C GLY A 165 -11.25 1.95 -9.86
N PRO A 166 -10.37 2.95 -9.87
CA PRO A 166 -9.58 3.31 -8.70
C PRO A 166 -10.45 3.81 -7.56
N VAL A 167 -10.11 3.43 -6.33
CA VAL A 167 -10.72 3.94 -5.10
C VAL A 167 -9.63 4.44 -4.17
N LEU A 168 -9.80 5.66 -3.67
CA LEU A 168 -9.01 6.18 -2.56
C LEU A 168 -9.63 5.67 -1.26
N VAL A 169 -8.80 5.14 -0.37
CA VAL A 169 -9.21 4.66 0.96
C VAL A 169 -8.39 5.41 2.01
N GLY A 170 -9.05 5.97 3.01
CA GLY A 170 -8.40 6.72 4.07
C GLY A 170 -8.98 6.44 5.44
N SER A 171 -8.15 6.52 6.48
CA SER A 171 -8.61 6.54 7.87
C SER A 171 -7.82 7.53 8.73
N PRO A 172 -8.46 8.33 9.60
CA PRO A 172 -7.74 9.16 10.58
C PRO A 172 -6.96 8.32 11.60
N GLN A 173 -7.20 7.01 11.67
CA GLN A 173 -6.49 6.08 12.55
C GLN A 173 -5.31 5.42 11.79
N GLY A 174 -4.17 6.11 11.72
CA GLY A 174 -2.94 5.58 11.12
C GLY A 174 -2.06 4.80 12.11
N GLY A 175 -1.00 4.17 11.59
CA GLY A 175 0.00 3.45 12.38
C GLY A 175 -0.48 2.10 12.93
N VAL A 176 -1.64 1.64 12.47
CA VAL A 176 -2.27 0.36 12.79
C VAL A 176 -2.65 -0.37 11.50
N ASP A 177 -2.97 -1.66 11.65
CA ASP A 177 -3.44 -2.53 10.56
C ASP A 177 -4.83 -2.06 10.09
N ILE A 178 -5.03 -1.84 8.78
CA ILE A 178 -6.29 -1.27 8.28
C ILE A 178 -7.44 -2.26 8.42
N GLU A 179 -7.15 -3.56 8.35
CA GLU A 179 -8.09 -4.64 8.59
C GLU A 179 -8.62 -4.63 10.02
N GLU A 180 -7.79 -4.22 10.99
CA GLU A 180 -8.22 -4.07 12.39
C GLU A 180 -9.19 -2.89 12.54
N VAL A 181 -8.93 -1.77 11.85
CA VAL A 181 -9.83 -0.62 11.80
C VAL A 181 -11.15 -1.02 11.13
N ALA A 182 -11.11 -1.74 10.01
CA ALA A 182 -12.31 -2.20 9.31
C ALA A 182 -13.20 -3.11 10.16
N ALA A 183 -12.60 -3.90 11.05
CA ALA A 183 -13.34 -4.81 11.93
C ALA A 183 -13.91 -4.11 13.18
N LYS A 184 -13.19 -3.12 13.74
CA LYS A 184 -13.53 -2.51 15.05
C LYS A 184 -14.23 -1.17 14.93
N THR A 185 -13.80 -0.34 13.99
CA THR A 185 -14.23 1.05 13.78
C THR A 185 -14.41 1.34 12.29
N PRO A 186 -15.29 0.59 11.58
CA PRO A 186 -15.49 0.74 10.13
C PRO A 186 -15.95 2.15 9.73
N GLU A 187 -16.58 2.91 10.62
CA GLU A 187 -16.98 4.30 10.43
C GLU A 187 -15.80 5.27 10.27
N LEU A 188 -14.59 4.84 10.64
CA LEU A 188 -13.36 5.60 10.42
C LEU A 188 -12.69 5.26 9.08
N ILE A 189 -13.33 4.48 8.21
CA ILE A 189 -12.84 4.21 6.85
C ILE A 189 -13.65 5.01 5.85
N PHE A 190 -12.97 5.94 5.19
CA PHE A 190 -13.53 6.78 4.15
C PHE A 190 -13.07 6.28 2.79
N LYS A 191 -13.99 6.27 1.82
CA LYS A 191 -13.72 5.83 0.45
C LYS A 191 -14.19 6.89 -0.53
N GLU A 192 -13.37 7.15 -1.54
CA GLU A 192 -13.70 8.02 -2.67
C GLU A 192 -13.49 7.24 -3.96
N GLU A 193 -14.57 7.01 -4.71
CA GLU A 193 -14.52 6.38 -6.03
C GLU A 193 -14.04 7.38 -7.08
N ILE A 194 -13.08 6.97 -7.90
CA ILE A 194 -12.46 7.83 -8.90
C ILE A 194 -12.81 7.34 -10.29
N ASP A 195 -13.33 8.24 -11.13
CA ASP A 195 -13.45 7.98 -12.56
C ASP A 195 -12.05 7.94 -13.18
N ILE A 196 -11.71 6.84 -13.85
CA ILE A 196 -10.36 6.62 -14.38
C ILE A 196 -10.00 7.54 -15.55
N PHE A 197 -11.00 8.09 -16.25
CA PHE A 197 -10.80 9.00 -17.37
C PHE A 197 -10.71 10.46 -16.91
N GLU A 198 -11.53 10.85 -15.91
CA GLU A 198 -11.49 12.21 -15.35
C GLU A 198 -10.34 12.39 -14.35
N GLY A 199 -9.98 11.34 -13.61
CA GLY A 199 -8.98 11.37 -12.54
C GLY A 199 -9.52 11.97 -11.23
N VAL A 200 -8.63 12.12 -10.24
CA VAL A 200 -8.98 12.67 -8.92
C VAL A 200 -9.30 14.16 -9.02
N LYS A 201 -10.52 14.54 -8.63
CA LYS A 201 -10.94 15.94 -8.53
C LYS A 201 -10.42 16.59 -7.25
N ASP A 202 -10.21 17.91 -7.31
CA ASP A 202 -9.80 18.69 -6.14
C ASP A 202 -10.79 18.56 -4.98
N THR A 203 -12.08 18.54 -5.27
CA THR A 203 -13.14 18.36 -4.26
C THR A 203 -13.02 17.02 -3.53
N GLN A 204 -12.74 15.93 -4.25
CA GLN A 204 -12.55 14.60 -3.66
C GLN A 204 -11.30 14.55 -2.79
N ALA A 205 -10.19 15.10 -3.27
CA ALA A 205 -8.93 15.14 -2.52
C ALA A 205 -9.04 15.98 -1.24
N ILE A 206 -9.73 17.13 -1.30
CA ILE A 206 -9.97 18.01 -0.16
C ILE A 206 -10.91 17.35 0.85
N GLN A 207 -11.99 16.72 0.39
CA GLN A 207 -12.94 16.01 1.26
C GLN A 207 -12.27 14.85 1.99
N LEU A 208 -11.47 14.05 1.28
CA LEU A 208 -10.72 12.97 1.92
C LEU A 208 -9.70 13.51 2.92
N ALA A 209 -8.97 14.58 2.60
CA ALA A 209 -8.06 15.22 3.55
C ALA A 209 -8.80 15.73 4.81
N GLU A 210 -10.02 16.26 4.67
CA GLU A 210 -10.85 16.66 5.79
C GLU A 210 -11.26 15.47 6.67
N ASN A 211 -11.70 14.37 6.04
CA ASN A 211 -12.08 13.13 6.74
C ASN A 211 -10.91 12.50 7.50
N LEU A 212 -9.69 12.65 6.99
CA LEU A 212 -8.45 12.27 7.66
C LEU A 212 -8.04 13.26 8.79
N GLY A 213 -8.80 14.34 8.96
CA GLY A 213 -8.65 15.33 10.02
C GLY A 213 -7.67 16.47 9.71
N PHE A 214 -7.15 16.58 8.49
CA PHE A 214 -6.25 17.69 8.13
C PHE A 214 -7.02 19.02 8.11
N LYS A 215 -6.42 20.07 8.67
CA LYS A 215 -7.05 21.38 8.87
C LYS A 215 -6.18 22.51 8.32
N GLY A 216 -6.84 23.61 7.94
CA GLY A 216 -6.17 24.83 7.49
C GLY A 216 -5.21 24.57 6.32
N PRO A 217 -3.99 25.13 6.32
CA PRO A 217 -3.03 24.93 5.23
C PRO A 217 -2.64 23.46 5.00
N LEU A 218 -2.69 22.61 6.03
CA LEU A 218 -2.33 21.20 5.93
C LEU A 218 -3.36 20.38 5.15
N GLN A 219 -4.62 20.80 5.12
CA GLN A 219 -5.66 20.17 4.30
C GLN A 219 -5.33 20.27 2.81
N GLN A 220 -4.92 21.47 2.36
CA GLN A 220 -4.53 21.69 0.97
C GLN A 220 -3.24 20.94 0.61
N GLN A 221 -2.27 20.88 1.53
CA GLN A 221 -1.07 20.08 1.35
C GLN A 221 -1.40 18.58 1.23
N ALA A 222 -2.32 18.06 2.06
CA ALA A 222 -2.74 16.67 2.00
C ALA A 222 -3.46 16.34 0.69
N ALA A 223 -4.37 17.22 0.25
CA ALA A 223 -5.04 17.08 -1.03
C ALA A 223 -4.05 17.06 -2.22
N ASP A 224 -3.03 17.92 -2.21
CA ASP A 224 -1.95 17.92 -3.21
C ASP A 224 -1.17 16.59 -3.20
N GLN A 225 -0.81 16.08 -2.02
CA GLN A 225 -0.12 14.79 -1.90
C GLN A 225 -0.97 13.61 -2.37
N ILE A 226 -2.27 13.59 -2.05
CA ILE A 226 -3.23 12.58 -2.52
C ILE A 226 -3.27 12.54 -4.05
N LYS A 227 -3.37 13.71 -4.71
CA LYS A 227 -3.35 13.79 -6.18
C LYS A 227 -2.03 13.30 -6.77
N LYS A 228 -0.89 13.64 -6.17
CA LYS A 228 0.43 13.15 -6.60
C LYS A 228 0.57 11.64 -6.45
N LEU A 229 0.06 11.07 -5.35
CA LEU A 229 0.03 9.62 -5.12
C LEU A 229 -0.87 8.91 -6.15
N TYR A 230 -2.00 9.51 -6.53
CA TYR A 230 -2.86 8.98 -7.58
C TYR A 230 -2.20 9.00 -8.95
N ASN A 231 -1.55 10.11 -9.30
CA ASN A 231 -0.81 10.20 -10.56
C ASN A 231 0.33 9.18 -10.62
N LEU A 232 1.07 9.01 -9.51
CA LEU A 232 2.07 7.96 -9.35
C LEU A 232 1.46 6.56 -9.56
N PHE A 233 0.34 6.27 -8.88
CA PHE A 233 -0.36 4.99 -8.98
C PHE A 233 -0.70 4.63 -10.44
N LEU A 234 -1.19 5.59 -11.22
CA LEU A 234 -1.47 5.37 -12.65
C LEU A 234 -0.18 5.22 -13.48
N GLN A 235 0.81 6.08 -13.27
CA GLN A 235 2.01 6.14 -14.11
C GLN A 235 2.89 4.89 -14.04
N ILE A 236 2.84 4.16 -12.92
CA ILE A 236 3.64 2.96 -12.69
C ILE A 236 2.82 1.67 -12.80
N ASP A 237 1.56 1.77 -13.25
CA ASP A 237 0.59 0.68 -13.32
C ASP A 237 0.48 -0.08 -11.98
N ALA A 238 0.46 0.63 -10.84
CA ALA A 238 0.35 0.00 -9.53
C ALA A 238 -1.00 -0.70 -9.37
N THR A 239 -1.04 -1.78 -8.60
CA THR A 239 -2.31 -2.40 -8.19
C THR A 239 -2.82 -1.81 -6.88
N GLN A 240 -1.89 -1.37 -6.04
CA GLN A 240 -2.18 -0.70 -4.78
C GLN A 240 -1.00 0.20 -4.43
N VAL A 241 -1.28 1.43 -4.01
CA VAL A 241 -0.30 2.29 -3.33
C VAL A 241 -0.79 2.49 -1.90
N GLU A 242 0.02 2.12 -0.92
CA GLU A 242 -0.31 2.26 0.50
C GLU A 242 0.72 3.10 1.24
N VAL A 243 0.24 4.10 1.98
CA VAL A 243 1.05 5.01 2.79
C VAL A 243 0.56 4.95 4.23
N ASN A 244 1.27 4.18 5.05
CA ASN A 244 1.02 4.04 6.48
C ASN A 244 2.31 4.30 7.30
N PRO A 245 2.41 5.39 8.06
CA PRO A 245 1.45 6.49 8.19
C PRO A 245 1.56 7.55 7.08
N PHE A 246 0.42 8.04 6.63
CA PHE A 246 0.23 9.32 5.93
C PHE A 246 0.05 10.40 7.01
N GLY A 247 0.95 11.37 7.14
CA GLY A 247 0.98 12.20 8.34
C GLY A 247 1.62 13.57 8.19
N GLU A 248 1.50 14.34 9.27
CA GLU A 248 2.03 15.69 9.40
C GLU A 248 3.09 15.76 10.50
N THR A 249 4.05 16.65 10.31
CA THR A 249 5.07 16.98 11.30
C THR A 249 4.64 18.23 12.08
N PRO A 250 5.20 18.49 13.29
CA PRO A 250 4.91 19.70 14.05
C PRO A 250 5.00 20.99 13.24
N GLU A 251 4.22 21.99 13.64
CA GLU A 251 3.97 23.23 12.91
C GLU A 251 5.23 23.84 12.26
N GLY A 252 5.13 24.14 10.97
CA GLY A 252 6.19 24.80 10.18
C GLY A 252 7.08 23.89 9.32
N GLN A 253 6.95 22.56 9.41
CA GLN A 253 7.81 21.62 8.66
C GLN A 253 7.13 20.87 7.49
N GLY A 254 5.82 21.07 7.31
CA GLY A 254 5.02 20.51 6.22
C GLY A 254 4.64 19.03 6.40
N MET A 255 3.92 18.47 5.44
CA MET A 255 3.67 17.02 5.38
C MET A 255 4.94 16.27 5.01
N LYS A 256 5.25 15.23 5.77
CA LYS A 256 6.33 14.31 5.45
C LYS A 256 5.92 12.89 5.79
N PHE A 257 6.26 11.95 4.90
CA PHE A 257 5.92 10.55 5.12
C PHE A 257 6.95 9.80 5.98
N LYS A 258 6.39 9.10 6.97
CA LYS A 258 6.93 8.02 7.82
C LYS A 258 7.86 8.37 8.99
N LYS A 259 7.38 8.06 10.20
CA LYS A 259 8.12 7.64 11.40
C LYS A 259 7.76 6.18 11.60
N GLU A 260 8.71 5.33 11.92
CA GLU A 260 8.44 3.91 12.13
C GLU A 260 8.52 3.60 13.62
N ARG A 261 7.36 3.40 14.25
CA ARG A 261 7.28 2.83 15.61
C ARG A 261 6.75 1.39 15.62
N ARG A 262 5.94 1.00 14.63
CA ARG A 262 5.57 -0.39 14.34
C ARG A 262 5.49 -0.54 12.82
N GLY A 263 5.90 -1.71 12.32
CA GLY A 263 6.21 -1.90 10.91
C GLY A 263 5.04 -1.56 10.00
N ASP A 264 5.35 -1.03 8.81
CA ASP A 264 4.68 -1.37 7.56
C ASP A 264 5.44 -0.85 6.33
N CYS A 265 5.18 -1.55 5.23
CA CYS A 265 5.71 -1.37 3.89
C CYS A 265 5.04 -0.20 3.20
N ILE A 266 5.79 0.51 2.36
CA ILE A 266 5.16 1.19 1.23
C ILE A 266 4.99 0.09 0.18
N LEU A 267 3.76 -0.42 0.06
CA LEU A 267 3.39 -1.31 -1.04
C LEU A 267 3.04 -0.42 -2.23
N ILE A 268 3.72 -0.68 -3.34
CA ILE A 268 3.46 -0.15 -4.68
C ILE A 268 3.29 -1.36 -5.59
#